data_AF-A8BFE9-F1
#
_entry.id   AF-A8BFE9-F1
#
_cell.length_a   1.000
_cell.length_b   1.000
_cell.length_c   1.000
_cell.angle_alpha   90.00
_cell.angle_beta   90.00
_cell.angle_gamma   90.00
#
_symmetry.space_group_name_H-M   'P 1'
#
loop_
_entity.id
_entity.type
_entity.pdbx_description
1 polymer ?
#
loop_
_entity_poly.entity_id
_entity_poly.type
_entity_poly.pdbx_seq_one_letter_code
_entity_poly.pdbx_strand_id
1 'polypeptide(L)'
;MPIESHPAIGYGTITQLMPGMQTMSLPPQCRCSIVVKPLKMVRGNACNDVMFFYIGDRCPVEKGKTYLFGGEEDEGMLVFKAAEAVASEDEARKLAEKILAVPYGWDSATKSPFTKKWTGATTGAVSVCATSGRPAYAVPAGLEMTVDQIIPPDATEYGNPFGNGEFKITVTNKTGAGVMVPVVQVGSKYDFEQSLVITVVASEEDPSVRCIFPENVPAGAEMTLIPAGGSISGTVNTLKLKGIEWPSGGSRVYFNFGLGGLVAQNFFYYYSSIHDAMRAK
;
A
#
# COMPACT_ATOMS: atom_id res chain seq x y z
N MET A 1 -12.25 -2.39 10.15
CA MET A 1 -11.98 -1.82 8.82
C MET A 1 -12.33 -2.89 7.77
N PRO A 2 -12.94 -2.55 6.62
CA PRO A 2 -13.19 -3.53 5.56
C PRO A 2 -11.89 -4.14 5.03
N ILE A 3 -11.91 -5.38 4.57
CA ILE A 3 -10.70 -6.09 4.09
C ILE A 3 -10.06 -5.35 2.92
N GLU A 4 -10.88 -4.79 2.03
CA GLU A 4 -10.46 -4.16 0.78
C GLU A 4 -9.60 -2.91 0.94
N SER A 5 -9.65 -2.23 2.09
CA SER A 5 -8.85 -1.03 2.36
C SER A 5 -7.47 -1.35 2.93
N HIS A 6 -7.19 -2.61 3.27
CA HIS A 6 -5.91 -3.00 3.82
C HIS A 6 -4.79 -3.04 2.77
N PRO A 7 -3.55 -2.64 3.14
CA PRO A 7 -2.39 -2.70 2.26
C PRO A 7 -1.91 -4.13 2.00
N ALA A 8 -2.16 -5.08 2.90
CA ALA A 8 -1.90 -6.50 2.68
C ALA A 8 -3.21 -7.29 2.65
N ILE A 9 -3.40 -8.09 1.60
CA ILE A 9 -4.56 -8.98 1.46
C ILE A 9 -4.05 -10.34 1.01
N GLY A 10 -4.50 -11.38 1.71
CA GLY A 10 -4.19 -12.76 1.37
C GLY A 10 -5.31 -13.69 1.77
N TYR A 11 -5.27 -14.93 1.29
CA TYR A 11 -6.24 -15.94 1.67
C TYR A 11 -5.58 -17.30 1.89
N GLY A 12 -6.27 -18.14 2.66
CA GLY A 12 -5.83 -19.51 2.93
C GLY A 12 -6.51 -20.12 4.14
N THR A 13 -6.09 -21.34 4.49
CA THR A 13 -6.65 -22.11 5.61
C THR A 13 -5.75 -22.01 6.83
N ILE A 14 -6.34 -21.69 7.99
CA ILE A 14 -5.59 -21.69 9.26
C ILE A 14 -5.34 -23.13 9.69
N THR A 15 -4.07 -23.53 9.69
CA THR A 15 -3.64 -24.88 10.10
C THR A 15 -3.19 -24.94 11.56
N GLN A 16 -2.72 -23.82 12.11
CA GLN A 16 -2.38 -23.68 13.52
C GLN A 16 -2.83 -22.31 14.04
N LEU A 17 -3.26 -22.29 15.29
CA LEU A 17 -3.68 -21.09 16.02
C LEU A 17 -3.10 -21.18 17.42
N MET A 18 -2.25 -20.20 17.73
CA MET A 18 -1.53 -20.11 19.00
C MET A 18 -1.91 -18.78 19.66
N PRO A 19 -2.67 -18.80 20.77
CA PRO A 19 -2.97 -17.59 21.52
C PRO A 19 -1.67 -16.91 21.99
N GLY A 20 -1.57 -15.60 21.79
CA GLY A 20 -0.43 -14.79 22.21
C GLY A 20 -0.77 -13.86 23.38
N MET A 21 0.26 -13.14 23.87
CA MET A 21 0.11 -12.21 25.00
C MET A 21 -0.91 -11.11 24.72
N GLN A 22 -1.73 -10.84 25.73
CA GLN A 22 -2.60 -9.67 25.84
C GLN A 22 -1.76 -8.49 26.36
N THR A 23 -1.93 -7.29 25.81
CA THR A 23 -1.44 -6.08 26.50
C THR A 23 -2.42 -5.74 27.62
N MET A 24 -1.92 -5.13 28.70
CA MET A 24 -2.78 -4.67 29.80
C MET A 24 -3.44 -3.34 29.44
N SER A 25 -4.40 -3.39 28.50
CA SER A 25 -5.26 -2.27 28.11
C SER A 25 -6.75 -2.60 28.38
N LEU A 26 -7.61 -1.58 28.42
CA LEU A 26 -9.06 -1.74 28.56
C LEU A 26 -9.76 -1.04 27.37
N PRO A 27 -10.31 -1.78 26.39
CA PRO A 27 -10.34 -3.24 26.26
C PRO A 27 -8.96 -3.86 25.98
N PRO A 28 -8.76 -5.16 26.26
CA PRO A 28 -7.48 -5.82 26.02
C PRO A 28 -7.20 -5.91 24.52
N GLN A 29 -6.01 -5.47 24.13
CA GLN A 29 -5.50 -5.74 22.79
C GLN A 29 -4.79 -7.11 22.83
N CYS A 30 -5.26 -8.00 21.98
CA CYS A 30 -4.85 -9.39 21.95
C CYS A 30 -4.26 -9.73 20.58
N ARG A 31 -3.46 -10.80 20.56
CA ARG A 31 -2.91 -11.35 19.32
C ARG A 31 -2.94 -12.87 19.36
N CYS A 32 -3.16 -13.49 18.21
CA CYS A 32 -3.00 -14.91 18.01
C CYS A 32 -2.02 -15.12 16.84
N SER A 33 -0.94 -15.86 17.08
CA SER A 33 -0.07 -16.31 15.99
C SER A 33 -0.80 -17.39 15.21
N ILE A 34 -0.79 -17.29 13.89
CA ILE A 34 -1.50 -18.22 13.02
C ILE A 34 -0.57 -18.77 11.95
N VAL A 35 -0.83 -20.01 11.53
CA VAL A 35 -0.15 -20.60 10.38
C VAL A 35 -1.18 -20.81 9.28
N VAL A 36 -1.04 -20.09 8.18
CA VAL A 36 -1.96 -20.15 7.04
C VAL A 36 -1.34 -20.97 5.91
N LYS A 37 -2.02 -22.02 5.42
CA LYS A 37 -1.53 -22.87 4.33
C LYS A 37 -2.65 -23.28 3.34
N PRO A 38 -2.43 -23.12 2.02
CA PRO A 38 -1.45 -22.21 1.44
C PRO A 38 -1.81 -20.76 1.81
N LEU A 39 -0.82 -19.92 2.12
CA LEU A 39 -1.05 -18.47 2.16
C LEU A 39 -0.80 -17.91 0.76
N LYS A 40 -1.86 -17.39 0.14
CA LYS A 40 -1.78 -16.76 -1.17
C LYS A 40 -2.00 -15.26 -1.02
N MET A 41 -0.94 -14.49 -1.17
CA MET A 41 -1.01 -13.04 -1.19
C MET A 41 -1.55 -12.56 -2.53
N VAL A 42 -2.48 -11.61 -2.48
CA VAL A 42 -3.07 -10.95 -3.65
C VAL A 42 -2.75 -9.46 -3.67
N ARG A 43 -2.37 -8.89 -2.52
CA ARG A 43 -1.87 -7.52 -2.38
C ARG A 43 -0.85 -7.48 -1.24
N GLY A 44 0.21 -6.69 -1.42
CA GLY A 44 1.32 -6.60 -0.47
C GLY A 44 2.29 -7.77 -0.64
N ASN A 45 3.35 -7.75 0.17
CA ASN A 45 4.41 -8.76 0.11
C ASN A 45 4.05 -10.00 0.92
N ALA A 46 4.64 -11.13 0.55
CA ALA A 46 4.58 -12.35 1.36
C ALA A 46 5.62 -12.28 2.48
N CYS A 47 5.22 -12.65 3.69
CA CYS A 47 6.11 -12.83 4.84
C CYS A 47 6.04 -14.27 5.35
N ASN A 48 7.12 -14.71 5.99
CA ASN A 48 7.18 -16.06 6.58
C ASN A 48 6.34 -16.15 7.86
N ASP A 49 6.29 -15.04 8.62
CA ASP A 49 5.58 -14.95 9.89
C ASP A 49 4.24 -14.22 9.71
N VAL A 50 3.19 -14.79 10.29
CA VAL A 50 1.82 -14.30 10.18
C VAL A 50 1.18 -14.29 11.56
N MET A 51 0.55 -13.17 11.89
CA MET A 51 -0.26 -13.02 13.10
C MET A 51 -1.61 -12.41 12.79
N PHE A 52 -2.54 -12.64 13.71
CA PHE A 52 -3.84 -11.99 13.71
C PHE A 52 -3.96 -11.11 14.97
N PHE A 53 -4.07 -9.81 14.77
CA PHE A 53 -4.32 -8.81 15.80
C PHE A 53 -5.82 -8.60 15.97
N TYR A 54 -6.30 -8.55 17.20
CA TYR A 54 -7.70 -8.30 17.50
C TYR A 54 -7.87 -7.62 18.87
N ILE A 55 -8.94 -6.85 19.00
CA ILE A 55 -9.33 -6.23 20.28
C ILE A 55 -10.50 -7.01 20.85
N GLY A 56 -10.39 -7.45 22.11
CA GLY A 56 -11.42 -8.19 22.83
C GLY A 56 -10.97 -9.57 23.30
N ASP A 57 -11.91 -10.32 23.86
CA ASP A 57 -11.60 -11.49 24.70
C ASP A 57 -11.41 -12.80 23.91
N ARG A 58 -11.79 -12.84 22.63
CA ARG A 58 -11.76 -14.07 21.82
C ARG A 58 -11.19 -13.81 20.43
N CYS A 59 -10.18 -14.61 20.05
CA CYS A 59 -9.59 -14.58 18.70
C CYS A 59 -10.72 -14.86 17.67
N PRO A 60 -10.94 -13.97 16.68
CA PRO A 60 -12.10 -14.02 15.78
C PRO A 60 -11.94 -15.04 14.64
N VAL A 61 -10.84 -15.79 14.63
CA VAL A 61 -10.52 -16.79 13.61
C VAL A 61 -10.37 -18.18 14.23
N GLU A 62 -10.59 -19.21 13.43
CA GLU A 62 -10.62 -20.60 13.89
C GLU A 62 -9.70 -21.49 13.03
N LYS A 63 -9.06 -22.47 13.69
CA LYS A 63 -8.30 -23.51 13.01
C LYS A 63 -9.23 -24.35 12.11
N GLY A 64 -8.75 -24.69 10.92
CA GLY A 64 -9.44 -25.52 9.94
C GLY A 64 -10.37 -24.74 9.00
N LYS A 65 -10.59 -23.44 9.25
CA LYS A 65 -11.39 -22.59 8.38
C LYS A 65 -10.52 -21.84 7.36
N THR A 66 -11.12 -21.58 6.20
CA THR A 66 -10.55 -20.75 5.15
C THR A 66 -11.01 -19.32 5.35
N TYR A 67 -10.09 -18.38 5.18
CA TYR A 67 -10.39 -16.96 5.29
C TYR A 67 -9.78 -16.18 4.13
N LEU A 68 -10.45 -15.09 3.81
CA LEU A 68 -9.84 -13.92 3.20
C LEU A 68 -9.40 -12.99 4.34
N PHE A 69 -8.16 -12.52 4.30
CA PHE A 69 -7.55 -11.69 5.34
C PHE A 69 -7.21 -10.31 4.79
N GLY A 70 -7.36 -9.29 5.65
CA GLY A 70 -6.87 -7.93 5.43
C GLY A 70 -5.97 -7.50 6.59
N GLY A 71 -4.83 -6.90 6.28
CA GLY A 71 -3.83 -6.49 7.27
C GLY A 71 -2.77 -5.58 6.70
N GLU A 72 -1.60 -5.62 7.31
CA GLU A 72 -0.42 -4.87 6.89
C GLU A 72 0.85 -5.70 7.13
N GLU A 73 1.94 -5.27 6.49
CA GLU A 73 3.28 -5.72 6.84
C GLU A 73 3.81 -4.81 7.94
N ASP A 74 4.32 -5.40 9.01
CA ASP A 74 4.96 -4.72 10.13
C ASP A 74 6.26 -5.44 10.48
N GLU A 75 7.40 -4.75 10.33
CA GLU A 75 8.75 -5.24 10.61
C GLU A 75 9.05 -6.69 10.10
N GLY A 76 8.60 -7.02 8.88
CA GLY A 76 8.83 -8.33 8.25
C GLY A 76 7.81 -9.42 8.64
N MET A 77 6.75 -9.04 9.36
CA MET A 77 5.64 -9.89 9.74
C MET A 77 4.33 -9.42 9.09
N LEU A 78 3.48 -10.35 8.66
CA LEU A 78 2.12 -10.02 8.23
C LEU A 78 1.18 -9.98 9.44
N VAL A 79 0.63 -8.81 9.72
CA VAL A 79 -0.31 -8.57 10.81
C VAL A 79 -1.71 -8.38 10.24
N PHE A 80 -2.51 -9.44 10.25
CA PHE A 80 -3.91 -9.37 9.85
C PHE A 80 -4.78 -8.76 10.95
N LYS A 81 -5.66 -7.85 10.55
CA LYS A 81 -6.59 -7.11 11.43
C LYS A 81 -8.06 -7.35 11.06
N ALA A 82 -8.31 -7.94 9.89
CA ALA A 82 -9.63 -8.31 9.39
C ALA A 82 -9.60 -9.70 8.78
N ALA A 83 -10.67 -10.47 8.97
CA ALA A 83 -10.86 -11.78 8.36
C ALA A 83 -12.33 -12.02 8.03
N GLU A 84 -12.57 -12.60 6.85
CA GLU A 84 -13.89 -13.05 6.40
C GLU A 84 -13.81 -14.55 6.12
N ALA A 85 -14.60 -15.33 6.84
CA ALA A 85 -14.65 -16.78 6.66
C ALA A 85 -15.37 -17.09 5.34
N VAL A 86 -14.79 -18.00 4.56
CA VAL A 86 -15.32 -18.43 3.26
C VAL A 86 -15.45 -19.96 3.22
N ALA A 87 -16.32 -20.48 2.36
CA ALA A 87 -16.59 -21.91 2.29
C ALA A 87 -15.43 -22.68 1.64
N SER A 88 -14.63 -22.02 0.79
CA SER A 88 -13.53 -22.66 0.06
C SER A 88 -12.45 -21.68 -0.37
N GLU A 89 -11.30 -22.22 -0.76
CA GLU A 89 -10.20 -21.45 -1.35
C GLU A 89 -10.59 -20.77 -2.68
N ASP A 90 -11.44 -21.41 -3.50
CA ASP A 90 -11.93 -20.84 -4.76
C ASP A 90 -12.83 -19.63 -4.55
N GLU A 91 -13.66 -19.66 -3.51
CA GLU A 91 -14.46 -18.52 -3.09
C GLU A 91 -13.58 -17.38 -2.60
N ALA A 92 -12.57 -17.68 -1.77
CA ALA A 92 -11.59 -16.70 -1.32
C ALA A 92 -10.89 -16.01 -2.51
N ARG A 93 -10.46 -16.80 -3.50
CA ARG A 93 -9.84 -16.31 -4.74
C ARG A 93 -10.77 -15.37 -5.51
N LYS A 94 -12.03 -15.75 -5.71
CA LYS A 94 -13.02 -14.92 -6.43
C LYS A 94 -13.30 -13.59 -5.71
N LEU A 95 -13.41 -13.62 -4.39
CA LEU A 95 -13.56 -12.40 -3.59
C LEU A 95 -12.32 -11.51 -3.69
N ALA A 96 -11.12 -12.10 -3.60
CA ALA A 96 -9.88 -11.38 -3.78
C ALA A 96 -9.77 -10.72 -5.18
N GLU A 97 -10.12 -11.43 -6.25
CA GLU A 97 -10.15 -10.89 -7.62
C GLU A 97 -11.11 -9.69 -7.74
N LYS A 98 -12.28 -9.77 -7.10
CA LYS A 98 -13.24 -8.65 -7.05
C LYS A 98 -12.67 -7.44 -6.31
N ILE A 99 -11.96 -7.64 -5.21
CA ILE A 99 -11.30 -6.55 -4.46
C ILE A 99 -10.20 -5.92 -5.31
N LEU A 100 -9.40 -6.73 -6.02
CA LEU A 100 -8.33 -6.24 -6.87
C LEU A 100 -8.80 -5.52 -8.14
N ALA A 101 -10.07 -5.67 -8.53
CA ALA A 101 -10.66 -4.89 -9.61
C ALA A 101 -10.74 -3.39 -9.29
N VAL A 102 -10.69 -3.03 -7.99
CA VAL A 102 -10.58 -1.65 -7.52
C VAL A 102 -9.11 -1.35 -7.19
N PRO A 103 -8.48 -0.39 -7.88
CA PRO A 103 -7.13 0.05 -7.53
C PRO A 103 -7.04 0.51 -6.06
N TYR A 104 -5.90 0.26 -5.43
CA TYR A 104 -5.66 0.67 -4.05
C TYR A 104 -5.87 2.18 -3.87
N GLY A 105 -6.61 2.53 -2.82
CA GLY A 105 -6.94 3.91 -2.48
C GLY A 105 -7.98 4.58 -3.40
N TRP A 106 -8.53 3.89 -4.41
CA TRP A 106 -9.69 4.39 -5.15
C TRP A 106 -10.98 4.17 -4.36
N ASP A 107 -11.98 5.03 -4.54
CA ASP A 107 -13.29 4.86 -3.92
C ASP A 107 -14.07 3.70 -4.58
N SER A 108 -13.87 3.50 -5.88
CA SER A 108 -14.45 2.41 -6.68
C SER A 108 -13.66 2.27 -7.99
N ALA A 109 -13.95 1.23 -8.78
CA ALA A 109 -13.34 1.02 -10.09
C ALA A 109 -13.50 2.23 -11.04
N THR A 110 -14.49 3.09 -10.83
CA THR A 110 -14.76 4.27 -11.67
C THR A 110 -14.52 5.60 -10.94
N LYS A 111 -13.99 5.58 -9.72
CA LYS A 111 -13.80 6.80 -8.92
C LYS A 111 -12.43 6.81 -8.24
N SER A 112 -11.47 7.43 -8.92
CA SER A 112 -10.11 7.70 -8.42
C SER A 112 -10.08 8.92 -7.49
N PRO A 113 -9.08 9.03 -6.60
CA PRO A 113 -8.87 10.25 -5.80
C PRO A 113 -8.36 11.44 -6.62
N PHE A 114 -7.80 11.19 -7.82
CA PHE A 114 -7.34 12.24 -8.73
C PHE A 114 -8.51 13.00 -9.35
N THR A 115 -8.40 14.33 -9.41
CA THR A 115 -9.45 15.23 -9.90
C THR A 115 -9.09 15.89 -11.23
N LYS A 116 -7.80 16.01 -11.56
CA LYS A 116 -7.35 16.60 -12.82
C LYS A 116 -7.68 15.68 -14.00
N LYS A 117 -8.14 16.28 -15.09
CA LYS A 117 -8.49 15.55 -16.31
C LYS A 117 -7.25 14.88 -16.92
N TRP A 118 -7.35 13.58 -17.16
CA TRP A 118 -6.42 12.79 -17.93
C TRP A 118 -6.68 12.98 -19.43
N THR A 119 -5.64 13.27 -20.18
CA THR A 119 -5.71 13.52 -21.63
C THR A 119 -4.97 12.48 -22.47
N GLY A 120 -4.22 11.58 -21.82
CA GLY A 120 -3.51 10.48 -22.48
C GLY A 120 -4.43 9.32 -22.89
N ALA A 121 -3.87 8.35 -23.59
CA ALA A 121 -4.59 7.14 -23.97
C ALA A 121 -5.03 6.31 -22.75
N THR A 122 -6.11 5.56 -22.92
CA THR A 122 -6.67 4.62 -21.92
C THR A 122 -6.76 3.19 -22.45
N THR A 123 -6.16 2.93 -23.62
CA THR A 123 -6.18 1.62 -24.27
C THR A 123 -5.59 0.54 -23.36
N GLY A 124 -6.36 -0.53 -23.11
CA GLY A 124 -5.93 -1.64 -22.26
C GLY A 124 -6.15 -1.40 -20.75
N ALA A 125 -6.72 -0.26 -20.35
CA ALA A 125 -7.11 -0.03 -18.97
C ALA A 125 -8.26 -0.98 -18.57
N VAL A 126 -8.18 -1.52 -17.35
CA VAL A 126 -9.28 -2.32 -16.78
C VAL A 126 -10.35 -1.46 -16.12
N SER A 127 -9.95 -0.25 -15.73
CA SER A 127 -10.78 0.71 -14.99
C SER A 127 -10.44 2.11 -15.47
N VAL A 128 -11.45 2.96 -15.65
CA VAL A 128 -11.29 4.36 -16.03
C VAL A 128 -12.14 5.21 -15.09
N CYS A 129 -11.53 6.19 -14.45
CA CYS A 129 -12.27 7.09 -13.58
C CYS A 129 -13.25 7.94 -14.38
N ALA A 130 -14.52 7.94 -13.99
CA ALA A 130 -15.57 8.73 -14.63
C ALA A 130 -15.35 10.24 -14.50
N THR A 131 -14.73 10.69 -13.41
CA THR A 131 -14.49 12.12 -13.13
C THR A 131 -13.25 12.64 -13.85
N SER A 132 -12.09 12.01 -13.63
CA SER A 132 -10.82 12.48 -14.19
C SER A 132 -10.51 11.89 -15.56
N GLY A 133 -11.12 10.77 -15.95
CA GLY A 133 -10.70 9.99 -17.13
C GLY A 133 -9.42 9.18 -16.90
N ARG A 134 -8.86 9.20 -15.69
CA ARG A 134 -7.60 8.53 -15.38
C ARG A 134 -7.75 7.00 -15.48
N PRO A 135 -6.88 6.32 -16.25
CA PRO A 135 -6.92 4.87 -16.38
C PRO A 135 -6.20 4.19 -15.20
N ALA A 136 -6.63 2.98 -14.89
CA ALA A 136 -5.90 2.02 -14.09
C ALA A 136 -5.79 0.70 -14.87
N TYR A 137 -4.62 0.08 -14.79
CA TYR A 137 -4.29 -1.16 -15.49
C TYR A 137 -4.25 -2.32 -14.50
N ALA A 138 -4.47 -3.53 -15.00
CA ALA A 138 -4.30 -4.74 -14.20
C ALA A 138 -2.84 -4.84 -13.74
N VAL A 139 -2.66 -5.23 -12.49
CA VAL A 139 -1.36 -5.60 -11.95
C VAL A 139 -1.30 -7.12 -11.92
N PRO A 140 -0.69 -7.77 -12.94
CA PRO A 140 -0.58 -9.22 -12.95
C PRO A 140 0.38 -9.70 -11.86
N ALA A 141 0.22 -10.97 -11.45
CA ALA A 141 1.20 -11.65 -10.63
C ALA A 141 2.58 -11.61 -11.31
N GLY A 142 3.62 -11.23 -10.55
CA GLY A 142 4.97 -11.02 -11.07
C GLY A 142 5.35 -9.56 -11.29
N LEU A 143 4.44 -8.59 -11.11
CA LEU A 143 4.85 -7.23 -10.80
C LEU A 143 5.16 -7.09 -9.32
N GLU A 144 6.24 -6.37 -9.03
CA GLU A 144 6.66 -6.05 -7.66
C GLU A 144 6.97 -4.56 -7.55
N MET A 145 6.76 -4.02 -6.35
CA MET A 145 7.11 -2.65 -6.01
C MET A 145 7.94 -2.63 -4.73
N THR A 146 9.06 -1.92 -4.77
CA THR A 146 9.86 -1.61 -3.58
C THR A 146 9.84 -0.10 -3.34
N VAL A 147 9.97 0.27 -2.06
CA VAL A 147 10.05 1.66 -1.63
C VAL A 147 11.19 1.74 -0.62
N ASP A 148 12.21 2.51 -0.96
CA ASP A 148 13.43 2.64 -0.17
C ASP A 148 13.60 4.09 0.27
N GLN A 149 13.97 4.31 1.54
CA GLN A 149 14.29 5.64 2.04
C GLN A 149 15.54 6.18 1.33
N ILE A 150 15.51 7.46 0.96
CA ILE A 150 16.71 8.18 0.50
C ILE A 150 17.28 8.93 1.70
N ILE A 151 18.44 8.47 2.17
CA ILE A 151 19.15 9.10 3.28
C ILE A 151 20.08 10.19 2.72
N PRO A 152 19.84 11.48 3.05
CA PRO A 152 20.69 12.55 2.55
C PRO A 152 22.06 12.51 3.24
N PRO A 153 23.13 13.03 2.60
CA PRO A 153 24.50 12.95 3.14
C PRO A 153 24.69 13.67 4.48
N ASP A 154 23.84 14.64 4.79
CA ASP A 154 23.83 15.43 6.03
C ASP A 154 22.90 14.86 7.10
N ALA A 155 22.35 13.66 6.90
CA ALA A 155 21.55 12.98 7.90
C ALA A 155 22.34 12.73 9.18
N THR A 156 21.70 12.95 10.32
CA THR A 156 22.27 12.70 11.65
C THR A 156 21.50 11.59 12.35
N GLU A 157 22.21 10.80 13.15
CA GLU A 157 21.64 9.66 13.90
C GLU A 157 20.44 10.08 14.78
N TYR A 158 20.52 11.25 15.40
CA TYR A 158 19.50 11.75 16.33
C TYR A 158 18.51 12.76 15.71
N GLY A 159 18.67 13.09 14.42
CA GLY A 159 17.83 14.09 13.75
C GLY A 159 16.97 13.49 12.65
N ASN A 160 17.56 12.75 11.71
CA ASN A 160 16.87 12.25 10.52
C ASN A 160 17.54 10.96 10.01
N PRO A 161 17.74 9.93 10.85
CA PRO A 161 18.48 8.73 10.48
C PRO A 161 17.82 7.93 9.34
N PHE A 162 16.53 8.17 9.10
CA PHE A 162 15.71 7.53 8.07
C PHE A 162 15.38 8.47 6.90
N GLY A 163 16.12 9.57 6.76
CA GLY A 163 15.97 10.55 5.68
C GLY A 163 14.91 11.60 5.93
N ASN A 164 14.70 12.46 4.92
CA ASN A 164 13.85 13.65 4.99
C ASN A 164 12.51 13.47 4.27
N GLY A 165 11.94 12.26 4.31
CA GLY A 165 10.69 11.94 3.61
C GLY A 165 10.83 11.76 2.10
N GLU A 166 12.06 11.63 1.58
CA GLU A 166 12.31 11.24 0.20
C GLU A 166 12.42 9.73 0.08
N PHE A 167 11.73 9.17 -0.91
CA PHE A 167 11.70 7.73 -1.16
C PHE A 167 11.98 7.43 -2.62
N LYS A 168 12.80 6.42 -2.87
CA LYS A 168 12.97 5.81 -4.18
C LYS A 168 11.95 4.69 -4.33
N ILE A 169 11.16 4.76 -5.39
CA ILE A 169 10.18 3.74 -5.74
C ILE A 169 10.68 3.01 -6.96
N THR A 170 10.68 1.68 -6.89
CA THR A 170 11.06 0.82 -8.02
C THR A 170 9.93 -0.15 -8.32
N VAL A 171 9.51 -0.21 -9.58
CA VAL A 171 8.53 -1.19 -10.05
C VAL A 171 9.24 -2.13 -11.02
N THR A 172 9.15 -3.43 -10.76
CA THR A 172 9.83 -4.47 -11.54
C THR A 172 8.81 -5.42 -12.14
N ASN A 173 8.98 -5.70 -13.43
CA ASN A 173 8.18 -6.68 -14.17
C ASN A 173 8.95 -8.00 -14.31
N LYS A 174 8.62 -8.99 -13.49
CA LYS A 174 9.20 -10.35 -13.56
C LYS A 174 8.46 -11.28 -14.51
N THR A 175 7.48 -10.78 -15.26
CA THR A 175 6.71 -11.60 -16.21
C THR A 175 7.44 -11.76 -17.54
N GLY A 176 6.97 -12.72 -18.35
CA GLY A 176 7.49 -12.97 -19.69
C GLY A 176 6.97 -12.03 -20.78
N ALA A 177 6.13 -11.04 -20.44
CA ALA A 177 5.54 -10.10 -21.40
C ALA A 177 5.67 -8.65 -20.90
N GLY A 178 5.55 -7.68 -21.82
CA GLY A 178 5.46 -6.28 -21.44
C GLY A 178 4.15 -6.00 -20.69
N VAL A 179 4.20 -5.21 -19.62
CA VAL A 179 3.05 -4.90 -18.78
C VAL A 179 2.85 -3.39 -18.71
N MET A 180 1.65 -2.93 -19.04
CA MET A 180 1.24 -1.54 -18.83
C MET A 180 0.97 -1.33 -17.34
N VAL A 181 1.57 -0.30 -16.76
CA VAL A 181 1.41 0.06 -15.35
C VAL A 181 0.87 1.49 -15.21
N PRO A 182 0.15 1.81 -14.13
CA PRO A 182 -0.39 3.14 -13.92
C PRO A 182 0.68 4.16 -13.44
N VAL A 183 1.89 4.10 -14.00
CA VAL A 183 2.94 5.10 -13.79
C VAL A 183 2.90 6.09 -14.93
N VAL A 184 2.70 7.36 -14.60
CA VAL A 184 2.73 8.47 -15.55
C VAL A 184 4.13 8.64 -16.10
N GLN A 185 4.24 8.69 -17.41
CA GLN A 185 5.47 8.96 -18.15
C GLN A 185 5.32 10.24 -18.97
N VAL A 186 6.35 11.08 -18.95
CA VAL A 186 6.43 12.30 -19.77
C VAL A 186 7.78 12.30 -20.47
N GLY A 187 7.76 12.02 -21.78
CA GLY A 187 8.98 11.76 -22.54
C GLY A 187 9.74 10.56 -21.94
N SER A 188 10.96 10.81 -21.45
CA SER A 188 11.80 9.78 -20.82
C SER A 188 11.71 9.73 -19.30
N LYS A 189 10.85 10.55 -18.67
CA LYS A 189 10.77 10.66 -17.20
C LYS A 189 9.51 9.97 -16.67
N TYR A 190 9.68 9.23 -15.58
CA TYR A 190 8.58 8.63 -14.82
C TYR A 190 8.19 9.56 -13.68
N ASP A 191 6.92 9.92 -13.61
CA ASP A 191 6.35 10.80 -12.60
C ASP A 191 5.50 10.00 -11.61
N PHE A 192 6.17 9.50 -10.58
CA PHE A 192 5.53 8.72 -9.52
C PHE A 192 4.60 9.57 -8.64
N GLU A 193 4.90 10.86 -8.44
CA GLU A 193 4.03 11.76 -7.65
C GLU A 193 2.65 11.89 -8.32
N GLN A 194 2.58 11.89 -9.65
CA GLN A 194 1.32 11.90 -10.40
C GLN A 194 0.67 10.51 -10.57
N SER A 195 1.22 9.46 -9.95
CA SER A 195 0.79 8.07 -10.17
C SER A 195 0.26 7.40 -8.90
N LEU A 196 0.80 7.80 -7.76
CA LEU A 196 0.56 7.11 -6.50
C LEU A 196 -0.65 7.63 -5.74
N VAL A 197 -1.32 6.71 -5.05
CA VAL A 197 -2.22 7.03 -3.96
C VAL A 197 -1.54 6.60 -2.67
N ILE A 198 -1.37 7.53 -1.75
CA ILE A 198 -0.69 7.27 -0.47
C ILE A 198 -1.76 7.15 0.61
N THR A 199 -1.62 6.18 1.51
CA THR A 199 -2.33 6.23 2.79
C THR A 199 -1.32 6.40 3.91
N VAL A 200 -1.61 7.31 4.82
CA VAL A 200 -0.73 7.63 5.94
C VAL A 200 -1.37 7.15 7.23
N VAL A 201 -0.59 6.45 8.04
CA VAL A 201 -0.97 6.04 9.39
C VAL A 201 -0.15 6.92 10.34
N ALA A 202 -0.81 7.90 10.95
CA ALA A 202 -0.17 8.84 11.87
C ALA A 202 0.04 8.24 13.27
N SER A 203 -0.85 7.34 13.68
CA SER A 203 -0.75 6.51 14.89
C SER A 203 -1.50 5.19 14.68
N GLU A 204 -1.23 4.16 15.51
CA GLU A 204 -1.90 2.86 15.43
C GLU A 204 -3.42 2.93 15.69
N GLU A 205 -3.89 3.98 16.36
CA GLU A 205 -5.29 4.17 16.73
C GLU A 205 -6.07 5.01 15.72
N ASP A 206 -5.36 5.77 14.87
CA ASP A 206 -5.99 6.66 13.89
C ASP A 206 -6.36 5.94 12.60
N PRO A 207 -7.52 6.27 11.99
CA PRO A 207 -7.83 5.78 10.66
C PRO A 207 -6.79 6.30 9.66
N SER A 208 -6.36 5.42 8.76
CA SER A 208 -5.44 5.82 7.69
C SER A 208 -6.03 6.96 6.86
N VAL A 209 -5.27 8.03 6.67
CA VAL A 209 -5.68 9.17 5.83
C VAL A 209 -5.20 8.94 4.40
N ARG A 210 -6.11 9.05 3.43
CA ARG A 210 -5.75 8.98 2.01
C ARG A 210 -5.23 10.34 1.52
N CYS A 211 -4.07 10.31 0.89
CA CYS A 211 -3.35 11.48 0.39
C CYS A 211 -2.92 11.27 -1.07
N ILE A 212 -2.85 12.38 -1.80
CA ILE A 212 -2.22 12.43 -3.13
C ILE A 212 -1.25 13.61 -3.16
N PHE A 213 -0.29 13.55 -4.07
CA PHE A 213 0.58 14.69 -4.35
C PHE A 213 -0.21 15.81 -5.06
N PRO A 214 0.29 17.05 -5.03
CA PRO A 214 -0.30 18.14 -5.79
C PRO A 214 -0.40 17.75 -7.26
N GLU A 215 -1.63 17.73 -7.78
CA GLU A 215 -1.86 17.26 -9.15
C GLU A 215 -1.32 18.26 -10.19
N ASN A 216 -0.45 17.76 -11.05
CA ASN A 216 0.13 18.47 -12.18
C ASN A 216 0.36 17.45 -13.32
N VAL A 217 -0.72 17.05 -14.00
CA VAL A 217 -0.63 16.13 -15.14
C VAL A 217 -0.12 16.90 -16.37
N PRO A 218 1.10 16.64 -16.86
CA PRO A 218 1.67 17.41 -17.96
C PRO A 218 1.02 17.05 -19.31
N ALA A 219 1.10 17.95 -20.29
CA ALA A 219 0.71 17.62 -21.67
C ALA A 219 1.61 16.50 -22.22
N GLY A 220 1.01 15.55 -22.95
CA GLY A 220 1.73 14.38 -23.46
C GLY A 220 2.03 13.32 -22.40
N ALA A 221 1.36 13.37 -21.24
CA ALA A 221 1.43 12.32 -20.25
C ALA A 221 0.81 11.02 -20.78
N GLU A 222 1.57 9.93 -20.64
CA GLU A 222 1.13 8.58 -20.98
C GLU A 222 1.34 7.65 -19.79
N MET A 223 0.82 6.43 -19.89
CA MET A 223 1.03 5.40 -18.88
C MET A 223 2.17 4.50 -19.34
N THR A 224 2.98 4.02 -18.40
CA THR A 224 4.25 3.37 -18.72
C THR A 224 4.07 1.92 -19.13
N LEU A 225 4.75 1.49 -20.20
CA LEU A 225 4.98 0.08 -20.52
C LEU A 225 6.31 -0.37 -19.89
N ILE A 226 6.28 -1.34 -18.99
CA ILE A 226 7.51 -1.99 -18.50
C ILE A 226 7.75 -3.26 -19.35
N PRO A 227 8.86 -3.36 -20.09
CA PRO A 227 9.20 -4.58 -20.83
C PRO A 227 9.31 -5.82 -19.93
N ALA A 228 9.24 -7.01 -20.52
CA ALA A 228 9.47 -8.26 -19.80
C ALA A 228 10.84 -8.25 -19.11
N GLY A 229 10.90 -8.59 -17.82
CA GLY A 229 12.12 -8.53 -17.01
C GLY A 229 12.63 -7.12 -16.68
N GLY A 230 11.94 -6.07 -17.12
CA GLY A 230 12.37 -4.68 -16.95
C GLY A 230 11.98 -4.07 -15.60
N SER A 231 12.61 -2.94 -15.28
CA SER A 231 12.28 -2.14 -14.09
C SER A 231 12.27 -0.65 -14.43
N ILE A 232 11.45 0.10 -13.70
CA ILE A 232 11.43 1.57 -13.71
C ILE A 232 11.56 2.08 -12.29
N SER A 233 12.17 3.25 -12.11
CA SER A 233 12.29 3.87 -10.80
C SER A 233 12.18 5.38 -10.85
N GLY A 234 11.72 5.97 -9.75
CA GLY A 234 11.68 7.41 -9.55
C GLY A 234 11.70 7.77 -8.08
N THR A 235 11.91 9.05 -7.80
CA THR A 235 11.92 9.59 -6.44
C THR A 235 10.65 10.37 -6.18
N VAL A 236 10.09 10.23 -4.98
CA VAL A 236 8.98 11.06 -4.48
C VAL A 236 9.37 11.67 -3.14
N ASN A 237 8.79 12.83 -2.82
CA ASN A 237 8.97 13.47 -1.51
C ASN A 237 7.64 13.60 -0.78
N THR A 238 7.42 12.76 0.24
CA THR A 238 6.15 12.69 0.98
C THR A 238 5.83 13.97 1.74
N LEU A 239 6.81 14.85 2.02
CA LEU A 239 6.56 16.17 2.62
C LEU A 239 5.71 17.09 1.74
N LYS A 240 5.57 16.78 0.44
CA LYS A 240 4.71 17.52 -0.49
C LYS A 240 3.24 17.07 -0.48
N LEU A 241 2.92 15.96 0.20
CA LEU A 241 1.58 15.40 0.21
C LEU A 241 0.57 16.39 0.82
N LYS A 242 -0.62 16.45 0.22
CA LYS A 242 -1.73 17.28 0.71
C LYS A 242 -2.66 16.46 1.59
N GLY A 243 -3.28 17.14 2.56
CA GLY A 243 -4.29 16.55 3.45
C GLY A 243 -3.73 15.70 4.60
N ILE A 244 -2.42 15.79 4.86
CA ILE A 244 -1.79 15.19 6.04
C ILE A 244 -1.69 16.25 7.13
N GLU A 245 -2.17 15.90 8.33
CA GLU A 245 -1.79 16.59 9.55
C GLU A 245 -0.49 15.97 10.05
N TRP A 246 0.60 16.73 9.96
CA TRP A 246 1.91 16.24 10.38
C TRP A 246 2.05 16.31 11.91
N PRO A 247 2.68 15.31 12.53
CA PRO A 247 2.80 15.25 13.98
C PRO A 247 3.65 16.40 14.52
N SER A 248 3.30 16.87 15.72
CA SER A 248 4.14 17.80 16.48
C SER A 248 5.26 17.04 17.20
N GLY A 249 6.48 17.59 17.21
CA GLY A 249 7.62 16.94 17.85
C GLY A 249 8.21 15.83 16.97
N GLY A 250 8.48 14.67 17.56
CA GLY A 250 9.12 13.52 16.90
C GLY A 250 8.18 12.32 16.79
N SER A 251 7.97 11.77 15.59
CA SER A 251 7.19 10.54 15.40
C SER A 251 7.64 9.76 14.17
N ARG A 252 7.46 8.44 14.19
CA ARG A 252 7.54 7.60 12.98
C ARG A 252 6.23 7.77 12.20
N VAL A 253 6.34 8.12 10.93
CA VAL A 253 5.18 8.26 10.05
C VAL A 253 5.26 7.16 9.00
N TYR A 254 4.24 6.30 8.96
CA TYR A 254 4.16 5.16 8.04
C TYR A 254 3.33 5.51 6.82
N PHE A 255 3.83 5.15 5.64
CA PHE A 255 3.22 5.42 4.35
C PHE A 255 3.01 4.11 3.60
N ASN A 256 1.77 3.82 3.21
CA ASN A 256 1.51 2.81 2.18
C ASN A 256 1.48 3.52 0.81
N PHE A 257 2.42 3.16 -0.05
CA PHE A 257 2.50 3.66 -1.41
C PHE A 257 1.69 2.74 -2.30
N GLY A 258 0.58 3.23 -2.87
CA GLY A 258 -0.31 2.47 -3.73
C GLY A 258 -0.14 2.82 -5.20
N LEU A 259 0.00 1.79 -6.04
CA LEU A 259 0.12 1.91 -7.49
C LEU A 259 -0.73 0.84 -8.19
N GLY A 260 -1.94 1.21 -8.62
CA GLY A 260 -2.89 0.21 -9.14
C GLY A 260 -3.24 -0.79 -8.04
N GLY A 261 -2.95 -2.07 -8.26
CA GLY A 261 -3.07 -3.12 -7.25
C GLY A 261 -1.82 -3.32 -6.36
N LEU A 262 -0.68 -2.69 -6.67
CA LEU A 262 0.55 -2.82 -5.89
C LEU A 262 0.50 -1.92 -4.67
N VAL A 263 1.00 -2.42 -3.55
CA VAL A 263 1.20 -1.65 -2.32
C VAL A 263 2.52 -2.05 -1.69
N ALA A 264 3.29 -1.06 -1.27
CA ALA A 264 4.50 -1.23 -0.49
C ALA A 264 4.51 -0.19 0.63
N GLN A 265 4.99 -0.58 1.81
CA GLN A 265 5.06 0.30 2.97
C GLN A 265 6.50 0.72 3.23
N ASN A 266 6.68 1.96 3.65
CA ASN A 266 7.90 2.40 4.33
C ASN A 266 7.54 3.55 5.28
N PHE A 267 8.47 3.96 6.13
CA PHE A 267 8.30 5.06 7.07
C PHE A 267 9.47 6.03 6.97
N PHE A 268 9.39 7.15 7.66
CA PHE A 268 10.58 7.86 8.13
C PHE A 268 10.27 8.49 9.48
N TYR A 269 11.29 8.99 10.17
CA TYR A 269 11.11 9.68 11.43
C TYR A 269 10.94 11.18 11.19
N TYR A 270 9.72 11.67 11.38
CA TYR A 270 9.40 13.09 11.29
C TYR A 270 9.76 13.81 12.58
N TYR A 271 10.62 14.81 12.48
CA TYR A 271 10.84 15.81 13.51
C TYR A 271 10.39 17.19 13.03
N SER A 272 9.42 17.79 13.73
CA SER A 272 8.86 19.09 13.35
C SER A 272 9.93 20.19 13.31
N SER A 273 10.91 20.17 14.21
CA SER A 273 12.03 21.13 14.25
C SER A 273 12.93 21.11 13.00
N ILE A 274 12.94 20.01 12.25
CA ILE A 274 13.76 19.83 11.05
C ILE A 274 12.89 19.94 9.80
N HIS A 275 11.80 19.17 9.77
CA HIS A 275 11.05 18.93 8.54
C HIS A 275 9.97 19.98 8.29
N ASP A 276 9.51 20.73 9.30
CA ASP A 276 8.50 21.79 9.08
C ASP A 276 9.00 22.82 8.06
N ALA A 277 10.28 23.17 8.12
CA ALA A 277 10.90 24.11 7.19
C ALA A 277 11.08 23.56 5.77
N MET A 278 11.03 22.23 5.60
CA MET A 278 11.19 21.54 4.32
C MET A 278 9.85 21.30 3.60
N ARG A 279 8.73 21.38 4.33
CA ARG A 279 7.40 21.27 3.72
C ARG A 279 7.17 22.45 2.77
N ALA A 280 6.69 22.15 1.58
CA ALA A 280 6.21 23.19 0.68
C ALA A 280 5.01 23.90 1.33
N LYS A 281 5.06 25.24 1.44
CA LYS A 281 3.88 26.04 1.77
C LYS A 281 2.87 26.00 0.64
#